data_AF-A0A914Q5V0-F1
#
_entry.id   AF-A0A914Q5V0-F1
#
_cell.length_a   1.000
_cell.length_b   1.000
_cell.length_c   1.000
_cell.angle_alpha   90.00
_cell.angle_beta   90.00
_cell.angle_gamma   90.00
#
_symmetry.space_group_name_H-M   'P 1'
#
loop_
_entity.id
_entity.type
_entity.pdbx_description
1 polymer ?
#
loop_
_entity_poly.entity_id
_entity_poly.type
_entity_poly.pdbx_seq_one_letter_code
_entity_poly.pdbx_strand_id
1 'polypeptide(L)'
;MDEKEIENLNELASIRETRLKLSRFLHGLTPPMKNVTKRRFRKTKKTKYIDAPQIEQQLRGIFRRDMEANKIEFQLIDDDENRLDNENDPILPIFENANPFKRVIKSEPA
;
A
#
# COMPACT_ATOMS: atom_id res chain seq x y z
N MET A 1 4.21 -7.66 25.87
CA MET A 1 4.79 -6.53 25.13
C MET A 1 3.81 -5.40 25.27
N ASP A 2 4.22 -4.35 25.97
CA ASP A 2 3.33 -3.24 26.25
C ASP A 2 3.05 -2.47 24.95
N GLU A 3 1.84 -1.97 24.78
CA GLU A 3 1.41 -1.30 23.53
C GLU A 3 2.37 -0.15 23.14
N LYS A 4 2.95 0.51 24.15
CA LYS A 4 3.96 1.58 23.99
C LYS A 4 5.30 1.09 23.42
N GLU A 5 5.72 -0.14 23.73
CA GLU A 5 6.93 -0.71 23.14
C GLU A 5 6.73 -1.03 21.65
N ILE A 6 5.54 -1.51 21.29
CA ILE A 6 5.18 -1.82 19.90
C ILE A 6 5.12 -0.53 19.06
N GLU A 7 4.53 0.54 19.62
CA GLU A 7 4.49 1.86 18.97
C GLU A 7 5.90 2.42 18.73
N ASN A 8 6.78 2.35 19.73
CA ASN A 8 8.17 2.81 19.61
C ASN A 8 8.97 2.00 18.57
N LEU A 9 8.78 0.68 18.52
CA LEU A 9 9.43 -0.16 17.50
C LEU A 9 8.97 0.18 16.08
N ASN A 10 7.67 0.49 15.90
CA ASN A 10 7.12 0.92 14.61
C ASN A 10 7.64 2.31 14.21
N GLU A 11 7.76 3.23 15.17
CA GLU A 11 8.31 4.56 14.94
C GLU A 11 9.78 4.50 14.54
N LEU A 12 10.59 3.68 15.22
CA LEU A 12 11.98 3.40 14.85
C LEU A 12 12.12 2.74 13.47
N ALA A 13 11.21 1.82 13.13
CA ALA A 13 11.18 1.20 11.80
C ALA A 13 10.85 2.21 10.70
N SER A 14 9.88 3.09 10.93
CA SER A 14 9.50 4.18 10.01
C SER A 14 10.64 5.19 9.80
N ILE A 15 11.34 5.57 10.88
CA ILE A 15 12.52 6.44 10.82
C ILE A 15 13.65 5.78 10.01
N ARG A 16 13.86 4.46 10.18
CA ARG A 16 14.84 3.72 9.37
C ARG A 16 14.43 3.66 7.91
N GLU A 17 13.16 3.42 7.62
CA GLU A 17 12.65 3.32 6.26
C GLU A 17 12.75 4.65 5.51
N THR A 18 12.32 5.76 6.13
CA THR A 18 12.46 7.11 5.59
C THR A 18 13.93 7.48 5.35
N ARG A 19 14.83 7.17 6.28
CA ARG A 19 16.28 7.39 6.12
C ARG A 19 16.89 6.54 5.00
N LEU A 20 16.47 5.28 4.86
CA LEU A 20 16.86 4.38 3.77
C LEU A 20 16.27 4.78 2.41
N LYS A 21 15.15 5.52 2.40
CA LYS A 21 14.53 6.08 1.20
C LYS A 21 15.29 7.32 0.73
N LEU A 22 15.67 8.19 1.68
CA LEU A 22 16.50 9.38 1.43
C LEU A 22 17.93 9.01 1.03
N SER A 23 18.51 7.95 1.61
CA SER A 23 19.88 7.50 1.32
C SER A 23 20.02 6.68 0.03
N ARG A 24 18.92 6.40 -0.69
CA ARG A 24 18.96 5.57 -1.90
C ARG A 24 19.29 6.42 -3.11
N PHE A 25 20.58 6.61 -3.35
CA PHE A 25 21.04 7.34 -4.52
C PHE A 25 20.67 6.60 -5.81
N LEU A 26 20.07 7.30 -6.77
CA LEU A 26 19.62 6.70 -8.04
C LEU A 26 20.77 6.45 -9.04
N HIS A 27 21.92 7.07 -8.81
CA HIS A 27 23.09 7.03 -9.69
C HIS A 27 24.22 6.20 -9.07
N GLY A 28 25.02 5.55 -9.91
CA GLY A 28 26.31 5.00 -9.50
C GLY A 28 27.43 6.02 -9.62
N LEU A 29 28.62 5.64 -9.16
CA LEU A 29 29.80 6.50 -9.14
C LEU A 29 30.34 6.83 -10.55
N THR A 30 30.12 5.95 -11.52
CA THR A 30 30.64 6.10 -12.88
C THR A 30 29.60 6.69 -13.84
N PRO A 31 30.02 7.46 -14.88
CA PRO A 31 29.11 8.04 -15.88
C PRO A 31 28.11 7.04 -16.52
N PRO A 32 28.50 5.81 -16.93
CA PRO A 32 27.55 4.83 -17.48
C PRO A 32 26.53 4.31 -16.47
N MET A 33 26.68 4.62 -15.18
CA MET A 33 25.82 4.21 -14.08
C MET A 33 24.85 5.30 -13.61
N LYS A 34 24.66 6.38 -14.39
CA LYS A 34 23.58 7.35 -14.13
C LYS A 34 22.21 6.64 -14.21
N ASN A 35 21.37 6.77 -13.18
CA ASN A 35 20.04 6.17 -13.08
C ASN A 35 20.05 4.64 -13.15
N VAL A 36 21.10 4.00 -12.64
CA VAL A 36 21.31 2.55 -12.74
C VAL A 36 20.13 1.74 -12.18
N THR A 37 19.53 2.17 -11.06
CA THR A 37 18.39 1.50 -10.41
C THR A 37 17.13 1.45 -11.28
N LYS A 38 16.96 2.41 -12.18
CA LYS A 38 15.80 2.48 -13.10
C LYS A 38 16.11 1.88 -14.46
N ARG A 39 17.34 2.02 -14.97
CA ARG A 39 17.70 1.66 -16.35
C ARG A 39 18.40 0.30 -16.51
N ARG A 40 19.34 -0.03 -15.63
CA ARG A 40 20.20 -1.22 -15.78
C ARG A 40 19.83 -2.34 -14.82
N PHE A 41 19.47 -2.01 -13.58
CA PHE A 41 19.11 -3.02 -12.60
C PHE A 41 17.74 -3.61 -12.92
N ARG A 42 17.72 -4.93 -13.11
CA ARG A 42 16.49 -5.71 -13.24
C ARG A 42 15.67 -5.56 -11.97
N LYS A 43 14.38 -5.29 -12.11
CA LYS A 43 13.46 -5.23 -10.96
C LYS A 43 13.29 -6.64 -10.40
N THR A 44 13.64 -6.80 -9.13
CA THR A 44 13.34 -8.01 -8.37
C THR A 44 12.02 -7.80 -7.63
N LYS A 45 11.13 -8.81 -7.68
CA LYS A 45 9.97 -8.84 -6.80
C LYS A 45 10.47 -8.73 -5.36
N LYS A 46 9.90 -7.79 -4.61
CA LYS A 46 10.14 -7.64 -3.18
C LYS A 46 9.65 -8.92 -2.50
N THR A 47 10.39 -9.43 -1.52
CA THR A 47 9.91 -10.54 -0.70
C THR A 47 8.63 -10.09 0.02
N LYS A 48 7.66 -11.00 0.17
CA LYS A 48 6.27 -10.71 0.59
C LYS A 48 6.14 -9.94 1.92
N TYR A 49 7.21 -9.85 2.70
CA TYR A 49 7.22 -9.35 4.07
C TYR A 49 7.64 -7.88 4.21
N ILE A 50 8.04 -7.21 3.12
CA ILE A 50 8.53 -5.83 3.19
C ILE A 50 7.39 -4.85 3.53
N ASP A 51 6.17 -5.13 3.07
CA ASP A 51 4.98 -4.29 3.34
C ASP A 51 4.11 -4.85 4.49
N ALA A 52 4.56 -5.94 5.13
CA ALA A 52 3.83 -6.62 6.20
C ALA A 52 3.45 -5.71 7.39
N PRO A 53 4.34 -4.85 7.93
CA PRO A 53 4.00 -4.09 9.12
C PRO A 53 2.90 -3.05 8.87
N GLN A 54 2.90 -2.38 7.72
CA GLN A 54 1.84 -1.43 7.36
C GLN A 54 0.51 -2.13 7.09
N ILE A 55 0.53 -3.28 6.42
CA ILE A 55 -0.67 -4.08 6.14
C ILE A 55 -1.30 -4.59 7.43
N GLU A 56 -0.49 -5.09 8.37
CA GLU A 56 -0.97 -5.59 9.66
C GLU A 56 -1.64 -4.50 10.50
N GLN A 57 -1.10 -3.27 10.51
CA GLN A 57 -1.70 -2.16 11.25
C GLN A 57 -3.09 -1.80 10.69
N GLN A 58 -3.20 -1.73 9.36
CA GLN A 58 -4.48 -1.45 8.70
C GLN A 58 -5.49 -2.56 8.95
N LEU A 59 -5.05 -3.82 8.85
CA LEU A 59 -5.89 -5.00 9.11
C LEU A 59 -6.43 -5.01 10.54
N ARG A 60 -5.58 -4.72 11.54
CA ARG A 60 -6.00 -4.59 12.95
C ARG A 60 -7.05 -3.48 13.12
N GLY A 61 -6.91 -2.37 12.40
CA GLY A 61 -7.90 -1.29 12.44
C GLY A 61 -9.25 -1.67 11.83
N ILE A 62 -9.27 -2.49 10.78
CA ILE A 62 -10.52 -3.03 10.21
C ILE A 62 -11.17 -3.99 11.21
N PHE A 63 -10.42 -4.96 11.72
CA PHE A 63 -10.94 -5.94 12.68
C PHE A 63 -11.44 -5.34 13.99
N ARG A 64 -10.81 -4.26 14.49
CA ARG A 64 -11.35 -3.54 15.66
C ARG A 64 -12.75 -2.98 15.39
N ARG A 65 -12.96 -2.35 14.23
CA ARG A 65 -14.28 -1.81 13.84
C ARG A 65 -15.30 -2.91 13.59
N ASP A 66 -14.85 -4.01 13.01
CA ASP A 66 -15.72 -5.17 12.75
C ASP A 66 -16.17 -5.81 14.07
N MET A 67 -15.31 -5.91 15.09
CA MET A 67 -15.71 -6.40 16.42
C MET A 67 -16.78 -5.55 17.10
N GLU A 68 -16.84 -4.25 16.81
CA GLU A 68 -17.86 -3.33 17.32
C GLU A 68 -19.17 -3.38 16.51
N ALA A 69 -19.18 -4.05 15.36
CA ALA A 69 -20.32 -4.05 14.44
C ALA A 69 -21.30 -5.20 14.71
N ASN A 70 -22.60 -4.93 14.52
CA ASN A 70 -23.65 -5.95 14.67
C ASN A 70 -23.73 -6.94 13.50
N LYS A 71 -23.29 -6.54 12.30
CA LYS A 71 -23.30 -7.36 11.08
C LYS A 71 -22.16 -6.93 10.16
N ILE A 72 -21.43 -7.89 9.62
CA ILE A 72 -20.28 -7.66 8.74
C ILE A 72 -20.46 -8.51 7.48
N GLU A 73 -20.35 -7.88 6.30
CA GLU A 73 -20.35 -8.54 5.00
C GLU A 73 -19.25 -7.91 4.13
N PHE A 74 -18.53 -8.75 3.39
CA PHE A 74 -17.53 -8.31 2.41
C PHE A 74 -17.83 -8.95 1.05
N GLN A 75 -17.62 -8.18 -0.02
CA GLN A 75 -17.80 -8.63 -1.40
C GLN A 75 -16.61 -8.14 -2.21
N LEU A 76 -16.09 -8.99 -3.10
CA LEU A 76 -15.06 -8.59 -4.04
C LEU A 76 -15.73 -7.89 -5.22
N ILE A 77 -15.33 -6.66 -5.49
CA ILE A 77 -15.82 -5.86 -6.62
C ILE A 77 -14.65 -5.72 -7.58
N ASP A 78 -14.85 -6.15 -8.83
CA ASP A 78 -13.86 -5.93 -9.89
C ASP A 78 -13.95 -4.46 -10.36
N ASP A 79 -12.80 -3.80 -10.53
CA ASP A 79 -12.72 -2.37 -10.85
C ASP A 79 -13.23 -2.02 -12.28
N ASP A 80 -13.54 -3.03 -13.10
CA ASP A 80 -13.88 -2.85 -14.51
C ASP A 80 -15.24 -2.19 -14.75
N GLU A 81 -16.18 -2.25 -13.80
CA GLU A 81 -17.52 -1.66 -13.95
C GLU A 81 -17.59 -0.14 -13.71
N ASN A 82 -16.55 0.47 -13.13
CA ASN A 82 -16.51 1.93 -12.89
C ASN A 82 -15.80 2.74 -13.99
N ARG A 83 -15.39 2.10 -15.10
CA ARG A 83 -14.87 2.78 -16.29
C ARG A 83 -15.99 3.13 -17.28
N LEU A 84 -17.07 3.73 -16.79
CA LEU A 84 -18.10 4.28 -17.67
C LEU A 84 -17.56 5.57 -18.33
N ASP A 85 -17.24 5.43 -19.62
CA ASP A 85 -17.35 6.39 -20.72
C ASP A 85 -16.93 7.85 -20.45
N ASN A 86 -15.62 8.11 -20.47
CA ASN A 86 -15.11 9.42 -20.89
C ASN A 86 -14.05 9.20 -21.99
N GLU A 87 -14.51 9.26 -23.25
CA GLU A 87 -13.77 9.03 -24.51
C GLU A 87 -12.56 9.95 -24.78
N ASN A 88 -12.00 10.67 -23.79
CA ASN A 88 -10.90 11.62 -24.04
C ASN A 88 -9.76 11.65 -23.01
N ASP A 89 -9.71 10.74 -22.03
CA ASP A 89 -8.59 10.74 -21.08
C ASP A 89 -7.47 9.79 -21.53
N PRO A 90 -6.22 10.27 -21.69
CA PRO A 90 -5.11 9.44 -22.13
C PRO A 90 -4.84 8.36 -21.09
N ILE A 91 -4.87 7.10 -21.55
CA ILE A 91 -4.62 5.89 -20.77
C ILE A 91 -3.29 6.03 -20.03
N LEU A 92 -3.34 6.27 -18.72
CA LEU A 92 -2.17 6.16 -17.86
C LEU A 92 -1.97 4.68 -17.48
N PRO A 93 -0.72 4.17 -17.56
CA PRO A 93 -0.45 2.78 -17.24
C PRO A 93 -0.77 2.52 -15.77
N ILE A 94 -1.59 1.47 -15.57
CA ILE A 94 -2.01 0.92 -14.29
C ILE A 94 -0.75 0.54 -13.52
N PHE A 95 -0.32 1.38 -12.57
CA PHE A 95 0.53 0.90 -11.49
C PHE A 95 -0.38 0.19 -10.51
N GLU A 96 -0.28 -1.14 -10.47
CA GLU A 96 -0.81 -2.02 -9.42
C GLU A 96 -0.60 -1.35 -8.07
N ASN A 97 -1.66 -0.78 -7.49
CA ASN A 97 -1.86 -0.42 -6.09
C ASN A 97 -3.17 0.36 -5.95
N ALA A 98 -4.28 -0.20 -6.44
CA ALA A 98 -5.61 0.21 -6.03
C ALA A 98 -6.07 -0.78 -4.96
N ASN A 99 -6.48 -0.27 -3.80
CA ASN A 99 -6.96 -1.10 -2.71
C ASN A 99 -8.36 -1.63 -3.08
N PRO A 100 -8.54 -2.94 -3.33
CA PRO A 100 -9.76 -3.51 -3.91
C PRO A 100 -10.93 -3.60 -2.93
N PHE A 101 -10.74 -3.15 -1.67
CA PHE A 101 -11.72 -3.28 -0.60
C PHE A 101 -12.55 -2.00 -0.43
N LYS A 102 -13.34 -1.64 -1.43
CA LYS A 102 -14.32 -0.54 -1.31
C LYS A 102 -15.55 -1.05 -0.54
N ARG A 103 -15.73 -0.60 0.71
CA ARG A 103 -16.87 -0.99 1.56
C ARG A 103 -18.16 -0.29 1.10
N VAL A 104 -19.19 -1.07 0.79
CA VAL A 104 -20.56 -0.59 0.57
C VAL A 104 -21.29 -0.66 1.91
N ILE A 105 -21.44 0.47 2.60
CA ILE A 105 -22.29 0.57 3.79
C ILE A 105 -23.73 0.74 3.28
N LYS A 106 -24.52 -0.34 3.24
CA LYS A 106 -25.97 -0.23 3.05
C LYS A 106 -26.59 0.16 4.38
N SER A 107 -26.94 1.44 4.56
CA SER A 107 -27.79 1.86 5.67
C SER A 107 -29.22 1.43 5.39
N GLU A 108 -29.79 0.59 6.24
CA GLU A 108 -31.24 0.34 6.27
C GLU A 108 -31.94 1.54 6.95
N PRO A 109 -33.02 2.09 6.37
CA PRO A 109 -33.84 3.11 7.03
C PRO A 109 -34.71 2.48 8.14
N ALA A 110 -34.85 3.22 9.24
CA ALA A 110 -35.67 2.88 10.40
C ALA A 110 -37.17 2.90 10.12
#